data_AF-A0A015SRZ4-F1
#
_entry.id   AF-A0A015SRZ4-F1
#
_cell.length_a   1.000
_cell.length_b   1.000
_cell.length_c   1.000
_cell.angle_alpha   90.00
_cell.angle_beta   90.00
_cell.angle_gamma   90.00
#
_symmetry.space_group_name_H-M   'P 1'
#
loop_
_entity.id
_entity.type
_entity.pdbx_description
1 polymer ?
#
loop_
_entity_poly.entity_id
_entity_poly.type
_entity_poly.pdbx_seq_one_letter_code
_entity_poly.pdbx_strand_id
1 'polypeptide(L)'
;MDETKLLNYLKGESDAEECLEVEAWYHASAEHKKQLDQLYYMLFVGERKVAMDGVDTENSLSVLKDRIKQKESEKKSVHRIRVSKWKRYAMPLAAFLCGLLVSAGALYWISSGKSAGYVFATESGQRAQAVLPDGTKVWLNASTQIVYKPSFWKRERQVDLSGEAYFEVSRNKTKPFVVNSNDVRTCVLGTKFNVRARPSEEKVVTTY
;
A
#
# COMPACT_ATOMS: atom_id res chain seq x y z
N MET A 1 -60.59 -25.14 -5.60
CA MET A 1 -59.90 -25.56 -4.37
C MET A 1 -60.61 -24.90 -3.21
N ASP A 2 -60.80 -25.60 -2.09
CA ASP A 2 -61.44 -25.01 -0.90
C ASP A 2 -60.45 -24.05 -0.20
N GLU A 3 -60.94 -22.90 0.26
CA GLU A 3 -60.12 -21.84 0.85
C GLU A 3 -59.50 -22.27 2.18
N THR A 4 -60.21 -23.12 2.93
CA THR A 4 -59.73 -23.74 4.17
C THR A 4 -58.50 -24.62 3.95
N LYS A 5 -58.48 -25.42 2.88
CA LYS A 5 -57.32 -26.22 2.47
C LYS A 5 -56.11 -25.36 2.10
N LEU A 6 -56.32 -24.26 1.36
CA LEU A 6 -55.25 -23.32 1.02
C LEU A 6 -54.66 -22.64 2.26
N LEU A 7 -55.50 -22.27 3.23
CA LEU A 7 -55.08 -21.65 4.48
C LEU A 7 -54.28 -22.62 5.36
N ASN A 8 -54.72 -23.87 5.48
CA ASN A 8 -53.99 -24.90 6.23
C ASN A 8 -52.65 -25.21 5.58
N TYR A 9 -52.60 -25.25 4.24
CA TYR A 9 -51.34 -25.40 3.50
C TYR A 9 -50.37 -24.25 3.78
N LEU A 10 -50.84 -23.00 3.75
CA LEU A 10 -50.00 -21.83 4.05
C LEU A 10 -49.55 -21.77 5.53
N LYS A 11 -50.31 -22.36 6.45
CA LYS A 11 -49.95 -22.48 7.88
C LYS A 11 -49.07 -23.69 8.19
N GLY A 12 -48.93 -24.64 7.26
CA GLY A 12 -48.17 -25.87 7.43
C GLY A 12 -48.90 -26.97 8.21
N GLU A 13 -50.23 -26.91 8.27
CA GLU A 13 -51.10 -27.82 9.05
C GLU A 13 -51.87 -28.81 8.14
N SER A 14 -51.49 -28.95 6.86
CA SER A 14 -52.14 -29.84 5.89
C SER A 14 -51.52 -31.23 5.83
N ASP A 15 -52.34 -32.24 5.54
CA ASP A 15 -51.90 -33.62 5.33
C ASP A 15 -51.21 -33.80 3.96
N ALA A 16 -50.40 -34.87 3.80
CA ALA A 16 -49.58 -35.09 2.61
C ALA A 16 -50.38 -35.20 1.30
N GLU A 17 -51.60 -35.76 1.37
CA GLU A 17 -52.50 -35.87 0.20
C GLU A 17 -53.08 -34.50 -0.19
N GLU A 18 -53.42 -33.66 0.80
CA GLU A 18 -53.91 -32.30 0.58
C GLU A 18 -52.83 -31.37 0.00
N CYS A 19 -51.58 -31.51 0.46
CA CYS A 19 -50.45 -30.76 -0.09
C CYS A 19 -50.26 -31.03 -1.59
N LEU A 20 -50.34 -32.29 -2.00
CA LEU A 20 -50.22 -32.68 -3.41
C LEU A 20 -51.38 -32.14 -4.25
N GLU A 21 -52.60 -32.14 -3.71
CA GLU A 21 -53.76 -31.52 -4.38
C GLU A 21 -53.57 -30.01 -4.58
N VAL A 22 -53.07 -29.30 -3.55
CA VAL A 22 -52.82 -27.86 -3.60
C VAL A 22 -51.70 -27.52 -4.58
N GLU A 23 -50.62 -28.30 -4.61
CA GLU A 23 -49.52 -28.13 -5.56
C GLU A 23 -49.97 -28.38 -7.01
N ALA A 24 -50.73 -29.46 -7.25
CA ALA A 24 -51.28 -29.75 -8.57
C ALA A 24 -52.22 -28.64 -9.04
N TRP A 25 -53.09 -28.12 -8.15
CA TRP A 25 -53.97 -27.00 -8.44
C TRP A 25 -53.20 -25.69 -8.69
N TYR A 26 -52.14 -25.43 -7.90
CA TYR A 26 -51.27 -24.25 -8.05
C TYR A 26 -50.59 -24.21 -9.42
N HIS A 27 -50.10 -25.36 -9.90
CA HIS A 27 -49.44 -25.46 -11.20
C HIS A 27 -50.39 -25.49 -12.40
N ALA A 28 -51.69 -25.72 -12.20
CA ALA A 28 -52.66 -25.85 -13.27
C ALA A 28 -53.00 -24.53 -14.00
N SER A 29 -52.88 -23.37 -13.33
CA SER A 29 -53.15 -22.06 -13.94
C SER A 29 -52.38 -20.93 -13.26
N ALA A 30 -51.95 -19.94 -14.04
CA ALA A 30 -51.33 -18.72 -13.52
C ALA A 30 -52.26 -17.91 -12.61
N GLU A 31 -53.58 -18.07 -12.76
CA GLU A 31 -54.58 -17.40 -11.92
C GLU A 31 -54.64 -18.00 -10.51
N HIS A 32 -54.51 -19.33 -10.40
CA HIS A 32 -54.45 -20.03 -9.11
C HIS A 32 -53.22 -19.62 -8.29
N LYS A 33 -52.08 -19.48 -8.97
CA LYS A 33 -50.85 -18.96 -8.37
C LYS A 33 -51.07 -17.58 -7.75
N LYS A 34 -51.73 -16.67 -8.48
CA LYS A 34 -51.99 -15.31 -7.99
C LYS A 34 -52.94 -15.30 -6.79
N GLN A 35 -53.92 -16.19 -6.75
CA GLN A 35 -54.84 -16.33 -5.61
C GLN A 35 -54.12 -16.80 -4.35
N LEU A 36 -53.26 -17.81 -4.45
CA LEU A 36 -52.48 -18.31 -3.31
C LEU A 36 -51.49 -17.26 -2.79
N ASP A 37 -50.82 -16.54 -3.70
CA ASP A 37 -49.92 -15.44 -3.35
C ASP A 37 -50.67 -14.32 -2.60
N GLN A 38 -51.88 -13.95 -3.05
CA GLN A 38 -52.71 -12.96 -2.34
C GLN A 38 -53.09 -13.39 -0.93
N LEU A 39 -53.47 -14.66 -0.75
CA LEU A 39 -53.76 -15.25 0.56
C LEU A 39 -52.52 -15.24 1.47
N TYR A 40 -51.35 -15.60 0.93
CA TYR A 40 -50.08 -15.51 1.66
C TYR A 40 -49.80 -14.08 2.15
N TYR A 41 -49.91 -13.09 1.27
CA TYR A 41 -49.71 -11.70 1.67
C TYR A 41 -50.74 -11.24 2.71
N MET A 42 -52.01 -11.62 2.57
CA MET A 42 -53.03 -11.26 3.57
C MET A 42 -52.73 -11.87 4.95
N LEU A 43 -52.38 -13.15 5.01
CA LEU A 43 -52.13 -13.88 6.25
C LEU A 43 -50.89 -13.35 6.99
N PHE A 44 -49.79 -13.10 6.27
CA PHE A 44 -48.50 -12.78 6.88
C PHE A 44 -48.17 -11.27 6.95
N VAL A 45 -48.93 -10.41 6.26
CA VAL A 45 -48.75 -8.93 6.36
C VAL A 45 -49.63 -8.32 7.45
N GLY A 46 -50.74 -8.96 7.84
CA GLY A 46 -51.61 -8.51 8.93
C GLY A 46 -50.90 -8.39 10.29
N GLU A 47 -50.05 -9.37 10.63
CA GLU A 47 -49.30 -9.36 11.90
C GLU A 47 -48.25 -8.24 12.00
N ARG A 48 -47.71 -7.78 10.86
CA ARG A 48 -46.74 -6.67 10.82
C ARG A 48 -47.39 -5.30 11.02
N LYS A 49 -48.67 -5.15 10.69
CA LYS A 49 -49.39 -3.88 10.83
C LYS A 49 -49.69 -3.57 12.30
N VAL A 50 -50.04 -4.58 13.09
CA VAL A 50 -50.24 -4.47 14.55
C VAL A 50 -48.94 -4.12 15.28
N ALA A 51 -47.81 -4.68 14.84
CA ALA A 51 -46.49 -4.33 15.39
C ALA A 51 -46.04 -2.89 15.05
N MET A 52 -46.51 -2.32 13.93
CA MET A 52 -46.25 -0.93 13.56
C MET A 52 -47.16 0.07 14.27
N ASP A 53 -48.43 -0.27 14.51
CA ASP A 53 -49.40 0.59 15.22
C ASP A 53 -49.15 0.63 16.75
N GLY A 54 -48.37 -0.32 17.30
CA GLY A 54 -47.97 -0.32 18.71
C GLY A 54 -46.78 0.59 19.06
N VAL A 55 -46.11 1.18 18.05
CA VAL A 55 -44.99 2.10 18.28
C VAL A 55 -45.52 3.53 18.34
N ASP A 56 -45.52 4.08 19.55
CA ASP A 56 -45.98 5.45 19.82
C ASP A 56 -44.98 6.48 19.23
N THR A 57 -45.12 6.73 17.93
CA THR A 57 -44.23 7.58 17.14
C THR A 57 -44.21 9.00 17.66
N GLU A 58 -45.34 9.50 18.15
CA GLU A 58 -45.51 10.86 18.69
C GLU A 58 -44.61 11.07 19.93
N ASN A 59 -44.61 10.11 20.86
CA ASN A 59 -43.80 10.14 22.08
C ASN A 59 -42.31 9.92 21.77
N SER A 60 -42.01 9.08 20.81
CA SER A 60 -40.62 8.86 20.34
C SER A 60 -40.03 10.14 19.72
N LEU A 61 -40.87 10.90 19.00
CA LEU A 61 -40.49 12.14 18.35
C LEU A 61 -40.32 13.29 19.36
N SER A 62 -41.17 13.38 20.39
CA SER A 62 -41.02 14.38 21.46
C SER A 62 -39.71 14.19 22.24
N VAL A 63 -39.39 12.96 22.64
CA VAL A 63 -38.12 12.61 23.31
C VAL A 63 -36.91 12.96 22.44
N LEU A 64 -37.01 12.75 21.13
CA LEU A 64 -35.96 13.10 20.18
C LEU A 64 -35.80 14.62 20.06
N LYS A 65 -36.91 15.36 19.88
CA LYS A 65 -36.91 16.83 19.82
C LYS A 65 -36.30 17.47 21.06
N ASP A 66 -36.63 16.96 22.25
CA ASP A 66 -36.08 17.49 23.51
C ASP A 66 -34.57 17.21 23.62
N ARG A 67 -34.10 16.02 23.22
CA ARG A 67 -32.66 15.70 23.14
C ARG A 67 -31.92 16.59 22.14
N ILE A 68 -32.52 16.91 21.00
CA ILE A 68 -31.93 17.84 20.03
C ILE A 68 -31.84 19.24 20.63
N LYS A 69 -32.91 19.74 21.24
CA LYS A 69 -32.95 21.08 21.86
C LYS A 69 -31.89 21.23 22.96
N GLN A 70 -31.70 20.17 23.77
CA GLN A 70 -30.68 20.13 24.82
C GLN A 70 -29.26 20.04 24.26
N LYS A 71 -29.02 19.24 23.21
CA LYS A 71 -27.72 19.24 22.49
C LYS A 71 -27.44 20.56 21.77
N GLU A 72 -28.46 21.23 21.26
CA GLU A 72 -28.32 22.54 20.63
C GLU A 72 -28.04 23.64 21.65
N SER A 73 -28.64 23.59 22.85
CA SER A 73 -28.33 24.53 23.92
C SER A 73 -26.92 24.31 24.49
N GLU A 74 -26.47 23.05 24.61
CA GLU A 74 -25.08 22.71 24.95
C GLU A 74 -24.08 23.13 23.86
N LYS A 75 -24.45 23.03 22.57
CA LYS A 75 -23.63 23.58 21.47
C LYS A 75 -23.62 25.10 21.43
N LYS A 76 -24.69 25.77 21.87
CA LYS A 76 -24.74 27.25 21.97
C LYS A 76 -24.01 27.80 23.20
N SER A 77 -23.78 26.98 24.23
CA SER A 77 -22.96 27.34 25.39
C SER A 77 -21.46 27.03 25.20
N VAL A 78 -21.06 26.57 24.01
CA VAL A 78 -19.64 26.51 23.62
C VAL A 78 -19.05 27.89 23.84
N HIS A 79 -18.14 27.96 24.81
CA HIS A 79 -17.44 29.14 25.26
C HIS A 79 -17.20 30.09 24.09
N ARG A 80 -17.76 31.31 24.17
CA ARG A 80 -17.28 32.42 23.34
C ARG A 80 -15.84 32.67 23.75
N ILE A 81 -14.90 31.90 23.18
CA ILE A 81 -13.48 32.15 23.36
C ILE A 81 -13.26 33.49 22.69
N ARG A 82 -13.13 34.53 23.52
CA ARG A 82 -12.72 35.86 23.11
C ARG A 82 -11.28 35.73 22.62
N VAL A 83 -11.12 35.37 21.35
CA VAL A 83 -9.82 35.27 20.71
C VAL A 83 -9.23 36.68 20.69
N SER A 84 -8.26 36.91 21.57
CA SER A 84 -7.48 38.14 21.59
C SER A 84 -6.92 38.42 20.20
N LYS A 85 -6.97 39.69 19.76
CA LYS A 85 -6.55 40.14 18.42
C LYS A 85 -5.11 39.69 18.07
N TRP A 86 -4.28 39.36 19.05
CA TRP A 86 -2.91 38.84 18.84
C TRP A 86 -2.86 37.44 18.21
N LYS A 87 -3.90 36.61 18.37
CA LYS A 87 -3.99 35.31 17.68
C LYS A 87 -4.19 35.46 16.17
N ARG A 88 -4.61 36.63 15.68
CA ARG A 88 -4.76 36.94 14.25
C ARG A 88 -3.40 37.04 13.52
N TYR A 89 -2.33 37.35 14.26
CA TYR A 89 -0.97 37.46 13.73
C TYR A 89 -0.08 36.27 14.14
N ALA A 90 -0.33 35.65 15.30
CA ALA A 90 0.42 34.47 15.73
C ALA A 90 0.15 33.24 14.86
N MET A 91 -1.08 33.08 14.34
CA MET A 91 -1.47 31.94 13.51
C MET A 91 -0.80 31.91 12.12
N PRO A 92 -0.74 33.02 11.33
CA PRO A 92 0.01 33.01 10.07
C PRO A 92 1.52 32.90 10.27
N LEU A 93 2.06 33.44 11.37
CA LEU A 93 3.49 33.34 11.68
C LEU A 93 3.92 31.89 11.98
N ALA A 94 3.11 31.16 12.74
CA ALA A 94 3.36 29.74 13.02
C ALA A 94 3.25 28.88 11.75
N ALA A 95 2.26 29.14 10.88
CA ALA A 95 2.12 28.43 9.61
C ALA A 95 3.31 28.66 8.67
N PHE A 96 3.83 29.89 8.62
CA PHE A 96 5.02 30.22 7.82
C PHE A 96 6.27 29.52 8.34
N LEU A 97 6.45 29.46 9.66
CA LEU A 97 7.57 28.75 10.29
C LEU A 97 7.49 27.23 10.06
N CYS A 98 6.30 26.63 10.19
CA CYS A 98 6.11 25.21 9.86
C CYS A 98 6.38 24.92 8.38
N GLY A 99 5.93 25.79 7.48
CA GLY A 99 6.23 25.68 6.05
C GLY A 99 7.72 25.76 5.73
N LEU A 100 8.46 26.66 6.40
CA LEU A 100 9.92 26.76 6.30
C LEU A 100 10.62 25.51 6.85
N LEU A 101 10.16 24.96 7.97
CA LEU A 101 10.74 23.74 8.54
C LEU A 101 10.50 22.52 7.64
N VAL A 102 9.30 22.38 7.08
CA VAL A 102 8.98 21.29 6.15
C VAL A 102 9.76 21.45 4.84
N SER A 103 9.89 22.67 4.30
CA SER A 103 10.65 22.90 3.07
C SER A 103 12.15 22.67 3.28
N ALA A 104 12.70 23.11 4.40
CA ALA A 104 14.10 22.82 4.78
C ALA A 104 14.32 21.32 4.97
N GLY A 105 13.38 20.62 5.62
CA GLY A 105 13.42 19.16 5.78
C GLY A 105 13.35 18.43 4.43
N ALA A 106 12.48 18.86 3.53
CA ALA A 106 12.37 18.30 2.17
C ALA A 106 13.63 18.55 1.35
N LEU A 107 14.18 19.78 1.39
CA LEU A 107 15.46 20.11 0.74
C LEU A 107 16.61 19.29 1.31
N TYR A 108 16.67 19.12 2.63
CA TYR A 108 17.67 18.28 3.28
C TYR A 108 17.52 16.81 2.85
N TRP A 109 16.31 16.28 2.77
CA TRP A 109 16.06 14.89 2.38
C TRP A 109 16.39 14.64 0.90
N ILE A 110 16.03 15.56 0.00
CA ILE A 110 16.39 15.53 -1.43
C ILE A 110 17.91 15.66 -1.62
N SER A 111 18.54 16.57 -0.86
CA SER A 111 20.00 16.76 -0.87
C SER A 111 20.76 15.56 -0.28
N SER A 112 20.16 14.89 0.71
CA SER A 112 20.74 13.72 1.38
C SER A 112 20.88 12.50 0.47
N GLY A 113 20.39 12.57 -0.78
CA GLY A 113 20.93 11.85 -1.94
C GLY A 113 21.59 10.51 -1.63
N LYS A 114 20.85 9.62 -0.95
CA LYS A 114 21.30 8.26 -0.63
C LYS A 114 21.39 7.50 -1.94
N SER A 115 22.51 7.71 -2.62
CA SER A 115 22.85 7.04 -3.85
C SER A 115 22.99 5.56 -3.55
N ALA A 116 22.00 4.77 -3.98
CA ALA A 116 22.06 3.33 -3.88
C ALA A 116 23.33 2.85 -4.60
N GLY A 117 24.21 2.18 -3.86
CA GLY A 117 25.34 1.47 -4.44
C GLY A 117 24.86 0.19 -5.11
N TYR A 118 25.48 -0.15 -6.23
CA TYR A 118 25.30 -1.44 -6.88
C TYR A 118 26.41 -2.38 -6.41
N VAL A 119 26.03 -3.64 -6.18
CA VAL A 119 26.93 -4.69 -5.69
C VAL A 119 26.87 -5.85 -6.67
N PHE A 120 28.02 -6.25 -7.20
CA PHE A 120 28.21 -7.51 -7.90
C PHE A 120 29.04 -8.42 -7.00
N ALA A 121 28.56 -9.64 -6.74
CA ALA A 121 29.27 -10.61 -5.92
C ALA A 121 29.22 -11.99 -6.57
N THR A 122 30.24 -12.78 -6.29
CA THR A 122 30.36 -14.18 -6.72
C THR A 122 30.59 -15.04 -5.49
N GLU A 123 29.94 -16.20 -5.44
CA GLU A 123 30.16 -17.18 -4.37
C GLU A 123 31.45 -17.96 -4.62
N SER A 124 31.80 -18.84 -3.68
CA SER A 124 32.95 -19.74 -3.86
C SER A 124 32.72 -20.66 -5.06
N GLY A 125 33.76 -20.86 -5.88
CA GLY A 125 33.70 -21.66 -7.11
C GLY A 125 32.95 -21.02 -8.28
N GLN A 126 32.31 -19.86 -8.10
CA GLN A 126 31.61 -19.15 -9.17
C GLN A 126 32.51 -18.11 -9.86
N ARG A 127 32.26 -17.88 -11.15
CA ARG A 127 32.85 -16.79 -11.93
C ARG A 127 31.74 -16.07 -12.67
N ALA A 128 31.81 -14.76 -12.71
CA ALA A 128 30.78 -13.95 -13.36
C ALA A 128 31.42 -12.86 -14.22
N GLN A 129 30.68 -12.41 -15.22
CA GLN A 129 31.03 -11.24 -16.01
C GLN A 129 29.98 -10.16 -15.78
N ALA A 130 30.43 -8.94 -15.50
CA ALA A 130 29.61 -7.76 -15.33
C ALA A 130 30.04 -6.68 -16.35
N VAL A 131 29.07 -5.88 -16.81
CA VAL A 131 29.32 -4.71 -17.63
C VAL A 131 28.87 -3.48 -16.84
N LEU A 132 29.79 -2.56 -16.64
CA LEU A 132 29.55 -1.33 -15.89
C LEU A 132 28.88 -0.25 -16.78
N PRO A 133 28.25 0.79 -16.19
CA PRO A 133 27.53 1.82 -16.96
C PRO A 133 28.38 2.63 -17.95
N ASP A 134 29.71 2.61 -17.80
CA ASP A 134 30.67 3.24 -18.71
C ASP A 134 31.14 2.29 -19.85
N GLY A 135 30.57 1.09 -19.93
CA GLY A 135 30.93 0.04 -20.88
C GLY A 135 32.14 -0.80 -20.48
N THR A 136 32.76 -0.52 -19.32
CA THR A 136 33.87 -1.33 -18.80
C THR A 136 33.38 -2.74 -18.49
N LYS A 137 34.12 -3.76 -18.97
CA LYS A 137 33.81 -5.16 -18.71
C LYS A 137 34.66 -5.67 -17.56
N VAL A 138 34.04 -6.40 -16.65
CA VAL A 138 34.70 -6.94 -15.46
C VAL A 138 34.39 -8.41 -15.31
N TRP A 139 35.43 -9.21 -15.12
CA TRP A 139 35.31 -10.63 -14.82
C TRP A 139 35.68 -10.85 -13.35
N LEU A 140 34.73 -11.32 -12.57
CA LEU A 140 34.89 -11.63 -11.16
C LEU A 140 35.29 -13.10 -11.01
N ASN A 141 36.36 -13.36 -10.26
CA ASN A 141 36.75 -14.70 -9.86
C ASN A 141 35.97 -15.14 -8.59
N ALA A 142 36.13 -16.38 -8.15
CA ALA A 142 35.44 -16.90 -6.97
C ALA A 142 35.63 -16.01 -5.72
N SER A 143 34.57 -15.89 -4.91
CA SER A 143 34.56 -15.11 -3.67
C SER A 143 34.99 -13.65 -3.87
N THR A 144 34.55 -13.03 -4.96
CA THR A 144 34.86 -11.63 -5.31
C THR A 144 33.62 -10.77 -5.26
N GLN A 145 33.78 -9.56 -4.72
CA GLN A 145 32.75 -8.52 -4.63
C GLN A 145 33.26 -7.21 -5.21
N ILE A 146 32.39 -6.55 -5.99
CA ILE A 146 32.60 -5.20 -6.52
C ILE A 146 31.43 -4.32 -6.13
N VAL A 147 31.73 -3.14 -5.61
CA VAL A 147 30.76 -2.12 -5.22
C VAL A 147 31.02 -0.84 -6.00
N TYR A 148 29.98 -0.24 -6.57
CA TYR A 148 30.11 1.04 -7.28
C TYR A 148 28.86 1.90 -7.16
N LYS A 149 29.05 3.22 -7.32
CA LYS A 149 27.99 4.23 -7.21
C LYS A 149 28.02 5.15 -8.44
N PRO A 150 27.20 4.88 -9.48
CA PRO A 150 27.20 5.65 -10.73
C PRO A 150 26.98 7.15 -10.53
N SER A 151 26.18 7.54 -9.54
CA SER A 151 25.93 8.95 -9.21
C SER A 151 27.20 9.72 -8.79
N PHE A 152 28.23 9.02 -8.32
CA PHE A 152 29.52 9.60 -7.95
C PHE A 152 30.53 9.63 -9.11
N TRP A 153 30.18 9.11 -10.29
CA TRP A 153 31.05 9.09 -11.47
C TRP A 153 31.07 10.43 -12.26
N LYS A 154 30.93 11.54 -11.53
CA LYS A 154 30.99 12.89 -12.11
C LYS A 154 32.41 13.26 -12.53
N ARG A 155 33.39 13.01 -11.65
CA ARG A 155 34.82 13.33 -11.87
C ARG A 155 35.66 12.10 -12.18
N GLU A 156 35.48 11.02 -11.43
CA GLU A 156 36.22 9.76 -11.59
C GLU A 156 35.27 8.56 -11.49
N ARG A 157 35.58 7.49 -12.23
CA ARG A 157 34.80 6.25 -12.23
C ARG A 157 35.36 5.33 -11.16
N GLN A 158 34.83 5.44 -9.94
CA GLN A 158 35.32 4.69 -8.78
C GLN A 158 34.55 3.38 -8.59
N VAL A 159 35.29 2.30 -8.36
CA VAL A 159 34.79 1.00 -7.90
C VAL A 159 35.61 0.52 -6.70
N ASP A 160 34.95 -0.12 -5.75
CA ASP A 160 35.59 -0.78 -4.61
C ASP A 160 35.58 -2.29 -4.86
N LEU A 161 36.74 -2.95 -4.77
CA LEU A 161 36.95 -4.37 -5.05
C LEU A 161 37.44 -5.09 -3.80
N SER A 162 36.85 -6.23 -3.52
CA SER A 162 37.34 -7.24 -2.57
C SER A 162 37.36 -8.60 -3.26
N GLY A 163 38.52 -9.26 -3.33
CA GLY A 163 38.71 -10.50 -4.09
C GLY A 163 39.60 -10.32 -5.32
N GLU A 164 39.31 -11.03 -6.40
CA GLU A 164 40.12 -11.00 -7.63
C GLU A 164 39.25 -10.75 -8.86
N ALA A 165 39.58 -9.71 -9.61
CA ALA A 165 38.86 -9.35 -10.81
C ALA A 165 39.79 -8.89 -11.94
N TYR A 166 39.41 -9.27 -13.16
CA TYR A 166 40.03 -8.79 -14.38
C TYR A 166 39.16 -7.71 -15.01
N PHE A 167 39.78 -6.58 -15.38
CA PHE A 167 39.12 -5.39 -15.89
C PHE A 167 39.55 -5.11 -17.32
N GLU A 168 38.57 -4.88 -18.20
CA GLU A 168 38.78 -4.25 -19.51
C GLU A 168 38.10 -2.88 -19.50
N VAL A 169 38.89 -1.85 -19.15
CA VAL A 169 38.37 -0.50 -18.92
C VAL A 169 38.14 0.25 -20.22
N SER A 170 36.93 0.79 -20.39
CA SER A 170 36.61 1.72 -21.47
C SER A 170 37.51 2.96 -21.41
N ARG A 171 38.17 3.26 -22.53
CA ARG A 171 39.13 4.36 -22.60
C ARG A 171 38.45 5.72 -22.48
N ASN A 172 38.81 6.46 -21.44
CA ASN A 172 38.32 7.81 -21.18
C ASN A 172 39.40 8.63 -20.46
N LYS A 173 40.01 9.59 -21.17
CA LYS A 173 41.09 10.44 -20.65
C LYS A 173 40.60 11.52 -19.68
N THR A 174 39.33 11.93 -19.76
CA THR A 174 38.79 13.02 -18.92
C THR A 174 38.21 12.51 -17.60
N LYS A 175 37.89 11.21 -17.53
CA LYS A 175 37.38 10.54 -16.32
C LYS A 175 38.17 9.26 -16.03
N PRO A 176 39.22 9.31 -15.19
CA PRO A 176 39.97 8.11 -14.83
C PRO A 176 39.08 7.05 -14.19
N PHE A 177 39.46 5.79 -14.35
CA PHE A 177 38.86 4.65 -13.69
C PHE A 177 39.72 4.26 -12.49
N VAL A 178 39.09 4.20 -11.32
CA VAL A 178 39.76 4.03 -10.03
C VAL A 178 39.22 2.77 -9.37
N VAL A 179 40.09 1.79 -9.14
CA VAL A 179 39.80 0.59 -8.36
C VAL A 179 40.42 0.78 -6.98
N ASN A 180 39.60 0.88 -5.95
CA ASN A 180 40.07 0.78 -4.57
C ASN A 180 39.99 -0.68 -4.13
N SER A 181 41.07 -1.17 -3.56
CA SER A 181 41.17 -2.53 -3.06
C SER A 181 42.05 -2.52 -1.84
N ASN A 182 41.49 -2.84 -0.66
CA ASN A 182 42.14 -2.61 0.63
C ASN A 182 42.70 -1.17 0.70
N ASP A 183 43.98 -1.03 1.03
CA ASP A 183 44.67 0.28 1.12
C ASP A 183 45.31 0.74 -0.21
N VAL A 184 45.08 0.02 -1.32
CA VAL A 184 45.67 0.33 -2.62
C VAL A 184 44.62 0.93 -3.56
N ARG A 185 45.01 2.03 -4.20
CA ARG A 185 44.22 2.70 -5.23
C ARG A 185 44.90 2.55 -6.60
N THR A 186 44.28 1.80 -7.49
CA THR A 186 44.75 1.64 -8.88
C THR A 186 44.00 2.59 -9.80
N CYS A 187 44.71 3.48 -10.50
CA CYS A 187 44.12 4.48 -11.40
C CYS A 187 44.55 4.22 -12.85
N VAL A 188 43.58 4.09 -13.76
CA VAL A 188 43.83 3.84 -15.19
C VAL A 188 42.91 4.67 -16.08
N LEU A 189 43.34 4.93 -17.31
CA LEU A 189 42.56 5.71 -18.29
C LEU A 189 41.85 4.84 -19.34
N GLY A 190 42.18 3.56 -19.44
CA GLY A 190 41.70 2.66 -20.50
C GLY A 190 42.71 1.58 -20.81
N THR A 191 42.83 0.65 -19.87
CA THR A 191 43.83 -0.43 -19.86
C THR A 191 43.13 -1.73 -19.47
N LYS A 192 43.69 -2.85 -19.90
CA LYS A 192 43.29 -4.17 -19.43
C LYS A 192 44.24 -4.61 -18.33
N PHE A 193 43.72 -5.06 -17.20
CA PHE A 193 44.56 -5.43 -16.06
C PHE A 193 43.79 -6.33 -15.09
N ASN A 194 44.51 -7.11 -14.30
CA ASN A 194 43.98 -7.92 -13.21
C ASN A 194 44.33 -7.29 -11.87
N VAL A 195 43.39 -7.32 -10.93
CA VAL A 195 43.63 -6.94 -9.53
C VAL A 195 43.27 -8.12 -8.65
N ARG A 196 44.21 -8.54 -7.81
CA ARG A 196 44.02 -9.56 -6.78
C ARG A 196 44.23 -8.92 -5.42
N ALA A 197 43.15 -8.81 -4.66
CA ALA A 197 43.08 -8.24 -3.33
C ALA A 197 42.14 -9.08 -2.47
N ARG A 198 42.52 -10.35 -2.23
CA ARG A 198 41.73 -11.25 -1.41
C ARG A 198 41.89 -10.88 0.07
N PRO A 199 40.82 -10.88 0.89
CA PRO A 199 40.94 -10.57 2.33
C PRO A 199 41.90 -11.49 3.11
N SER A 200 42.13 -12.71 2.60
CA SER A 200 43.09 -13.66 3.16
C SER A 200 44.56 -13.36 2.81
N GLU A 201 44.80 -12.44 1.88
CA GLU A 201 46.13 -12.08 1.38
C GLU A 201 46.48 -10.65 1.81
N GLU A 202 47.64 -10.48 2.44
CA GLU A 202 48.11 -9.15 2.88
C GLU A 202 48.53 -8.28 1.69
N LYS A 203 48.92 -8.91 0.56
CA LYS A 203 49.43 -8.23 -0.62
C LYS A 203 48.33 -8.05 -1.66
N VAL A 204 48.17 -6.81 -2.12
CA VAL A 204 47.43 -6.52 -3.35
C VAL A 204 48.37 -6.65 -4.54
N VAL A 205 47.98 -7.46 -5.53
CA VAL A 205 48.76 -7.68 -6.75
C VAL A 205 47.98 -7.14 -7.95
N THR A 206 48.63 -6.25 -8.71
CA THR A 206 48.11 -5.72 -9.97
C THR A 206 48.99 -6.21 -11.13
N THR A 207 48.38 -6.81 -12.14
CA THR A 207 49.08 -7.34 -13.33
C THR A 207 48.47 -6.72 -14.59
N TYR A 208 49.32 -6.31 -15.53
CA TYR A 208 48.93 -5.64 -16.79
C TYR A 208 49.06 -6.57 -17.99
#